data_AF-A0LES4-F1
#
_entry.id   AF-A0LES4-F1
#
_cell.length_a   1.000
_cell.length_b   1.000
_cell.length_c   1.000
_cell.angle_alpha   90.00
_cell.angle_beta   90.00
_cell.angle_gamma   90.00
#
_symmetry.space_group_name_H-M   'P 1'
#
loop_
_entity.id
_entity.type
_entity.pdbx_description
1 polymer ?
#
loop_
_entity_poly.entity_id
_entity_poly.type
_entity_poly.pdbx_seq_one_letter_code
_entity_poly.pdbx_strand_id
1 'polypeptide(L)' 'MVELVDGQKYRLPNGEVVTARLYDGSFILEYRRKYRYPLAVGKDGRLFLRGEGMSWTVQDLSPDEEEEQTVN' A
#
# COMPACT_ATOMS: atom_id res chain seq x y z
N MET A 1 15.13 -2.26 3.70
CA MET A 1 14.25 -1.11 3.93
C MET A 1 13.28 -1.09 2.78
N VAL A 2 11.97 -1.24 3.02
CA VAL A 2 10.97 -1.18 1.94
C VAL A 2 10.75 0.29 1.63
N GLU A 3 11.14 0.72 0.43
CA GLU A 3 10.82 2.04 -0.09
C GLU A 3 9.56 1.94 -0.95
N LEU A 4 8.62 2.86 -0.74
CA LEU A 4 7.42 2.94 -1.55
C LEU A 4 7.75 3.54 -2.91
N VAL A 5 7.28 2.88 -3.97
CA VAL A 5 7.42 3.33 -5.36
C VAL A 5 6.04 3.72 -5.88
N ASP A 6 5.92 4.89 -6.50
CA ASP A 6 4.64 5.35 -7.06
C ASP A 6 4.14 4.37 -8.13
N GLY A 7 2.88 3.94 -7.99
CA GLY A 7 2.24 2.96 -8.87
C GLY A 7 2.49 1.49 -8.51
N GLN A 8 3.46 1.18 -7.64
CA GLN A 8 3.73 -0.19 -7.22
C GLN A 8 2.60 -0.73 -6.33
N LYS A 9 2.23 -1.99 -6.54
CA LYS A 9 1.31 -2.72 -5.65
C LYS A 9 2.09 -3.35 -4.50
N TYR A 10 1.49 -3.33 -3.32
CA TYR A 10 2.02 -3.93 -2.11
C TYR A 10 0.94 -4.77 -1.43
N ARG A 11 1.36 -5.88 -0.83
CA ARG A 11 0.50 -6.74 -0.03
C ARG A 11 0.64 -6.39 1.44
N LEU A 12 -0.49 -6.16 2.10
CA LEU A 12 -0.62 -5.94 3.53
C LEU A 12 -0.52 -7.28 4.29
N PRO A 13 -0.18 -7.27 5.60
CA PRO A 13 -0.11 -8.49 6.41
C PRO A 13 -1.41 -9.30 6.51
N ASN A 14 -2.56 -8.66 6.28
CA ASN A 14 -3.86 -9.33 6.23
C ASN A 14 -4.17 -9.97 4.86
N GLY A 15 -3.22 -9.93 3.91
CA GLY A 15 -3.34 -10.50 2.57
C GLY A 15 -3.97 -9.57 1.52
N GLU A 16 -4.40 -8.37 1.92
CA GLU A 16 -5.01 -7.41 1.01
C GLU A 16 -3.96 -6.67 0.17
N VAL A 17 -4.31 -6.28 -1.05
CA VAL A 17 -3.40 -5.55 -1.96
C VAL A 17 -3.77 -4.08 -2.03
N VAL A 18 -2.75 -3.22 -1.96
CA VAL A 18 -2.86 -1.76 -2.06
C VAL A 18 -1.89 -1.23 -3.10
N THR A 19 -2.22 -0.10 -3.73
CA THR A 19 -1.31 0.59 -4.66
C THR A 19 -0.70 1.82 -4.00
N ALA A 20 0.62 1.94 -3.98
CA ALA A 20 1.26 3.15 -3.52
C ALA A 20 1.05 4.29 -4.53
N ARG A 21 0.67 5.47 -4.04
CA ARG A 21 0.53 6.68 -4.84
C ARG A 21 1.22 7.85 -4.18
N LEU A 22 2.07 8.54 -4.93
CA LEU A 22 2.69 9.78 -4.49
C LEU A 22 1.73 10.95 -4.72
N TYR A 23 1.29 11.59 -3.64
CA TYR A 23 0.45 12.79 -3.65
C TYR A 23 1.12 13.90 -2.86
N ASP A 24 1.44 15.01 -3.54
CA ASP A 24 2.00 16.22 -2.91
C ASP A 24 3.22 15.93 -2.01
N GLY A 25 4.13 15.09 -2.49
CA GLY A 25 5.36 14.70 -1.77
C GLY A 25 5.16 13.69 -0.64
N SER A 26 3.94 13.19 -0.42
CA SER A 26 3.62 12.15 0.57
C SER A 26 3.00 10.93 -0.12
N PHE A 27 3.37 9.73 0.33
CA PHE A 27 2.72 8.52 -0.16
C PHE A 27 1.37 8.28 0.54
N ILE A 28 0.40 7.85 -0.25
CA ILE A 28 -0.82 7.20 0.21
C ILE A 28 -0.87 5.79 -0.35
N LEU A 29 -1.47 4.84 0.36
CA LEU A 29 -1.76 3.51 -0.18
C LEU A 29 -3.23 3.42 -0.53
N GLU A 30 -3.51 3.00 -1.74
CA GLU A 30 -4.87 2.96 -2.26
C GLU A 30 -5.40 1.56 -2.18
N TYR A 31 -6.45 1.42 -1.40
CA TYR A 31 -7.12 0.17 -1.19
C TYR A 31 -8.34 0.06 -2.09
N ARG A 32 -8.39 -0.97 -2.95
CA ARG A 32 -9.47 -1.15 -3.94
C ARG A 32 -10.26 -2.43 -3.65
N ARG A 33 -11.20 -2.34 -2.71
CA ARG A 33 -12.30 -3.31 -2.58
C ARG A 33 -13.49 -2.90 -3.47
N LYS A 34 -14.50 -2.27 -2.87
CA LYS A 34 -15.68 -1.72 -3.56
C LYS A 34 -15.58 -0.21 -3.80
N TYR A 35 -14.80 0.48 -2.95
CA TYR A 35 -14.48 1.91 -3.03
C TYR A 35 -12.98 2.10 -2.81
N ARG A 36 -12.43 3.20 -3.32
CA ARG A 36 -11.03 3.59 -3.15
C ARG A 36 -10.87 4.25 -1.77
N TYR A 37 -10.17 3.57 -0.87
CA TYR A 37 -9.84 4.12 0.45
C TYR A 37 -8.36 4.50 0.49
N PRO A 38 -8.02 5.75 0.83
CA PRO A 38 -6.64 6.13 1.07
C PRO A 38 -6.21 5.68 2.48
N LEU A 39 -5.10 4.96 2.57
CA LEU A 39 -4.34 4.78 3.79
C LEU A 39 -3.22 5.81 3.80
N ALA A 40 -3.17 6.62 4.85
CA ALA A 40 -2.10 7.60 5.01
C ALA A 40 -0.82 6.92 5.51
N VAL A 41 0.32 7.32 4.96
CA VAL A 41 1.64 6.93 5.47
C VAL A 41 2.16 8.03 6.39
N GLY A 42 2.27 7.73 7.67
CA GLY A 42 2.86 8.61 8.68
C GLY A 42 4.36 8.80 8.45
N LYS A 43 4.93 9.86 9.01
CA LYS A 43 6.37 10.17 8.91
C LYS A 43 7.27 9.10 9.53
N ASP A 44 6.72 8.31 10.46
CA ASP A 44 7.36 7.15 11.10
C ASP A 44 7.18 5.84 10.30
N GLY A 45 6.58 5.92 9.11
CA GLY A 45 6.26 4.76 8.27
C GLY A 45 5.04 3.98 8.74
N ARG A 46 4.27 4.47 9.71
CA ARG A 46 3.00 3.82 10.12
C ARG A 46 1.90 4.07 9.10
N LEU A 47 1.09 3.06 8.87
CA LEU A 47 -0.07 3.08 7.99
C LEU A 47 -1.32 3.31 8.82
N PHE A 48 -2.13 4.29 8.43
CA PHE A 48 -3.38 4.60 9.11
C PHE A 48 -4.56 4.35 8.17
N LEU A 49 -5.36 3.32 8.47
CA LEU A 49 -6.65 3.12 7.81
C LEU A 49 -7.73 3.94 8.54
N ARG A 50 -8.29 4.92 7.85
CA ARG A 50 -9.34 5.79 8.39
C ARG A 50 -10.57 4.96 8.74
N GLY A 51 -10.81 4.75 10.04
CA GLY A 51 -12.04 4.13 10.57
C GLY A 51 -11.87 2.77 11.25
N GLU A 52 -10.73 2.08 11.10
CA GLU A 52 -10.56 0.73 11.67
C GLU A 52 -9.48 0.64 12.76
N GLY A 53 -8.75 1.73 13.06
CA GLY A 53 -7.75 1.73 14.14
C GLY A 53 -6.56 0.77 13.90
N MET A 54 -6.43 0.23 12.70
CA MET A 54 -5.32 -0.66 12.33
C MET A 54 -4.06 0.17 12.04
N SER A 55 -2.95 -0.25 12.64
CA SER A 55 -1.62 0.33 12.44
C SER A 55 -0.64 -0.75 12.00
N TRP A 56 -0.38 -0.84 10.71
CA TRP A 56 0.78 -1.56 10.15
C TRP A 56 1.92 -0.57 9.90
N THR A 57 3.08 -1.05 9.53
CA THR A 57 4.18 -0.21 9.04
C THR A 57 4.48 -0.52 7.58
N VAL A 58 5.08 0.44 6.87
CA VAL A 58 5.58 0.23 5.49
C VAL A 58 6.57 -0.95 5.41
N GLN A 59 7.27 -1.25 6.52
CA GLN A 59 8.22 -2.36 6.59
C GLN A 59 7.54 -3.74 6.61
N ASP A 60 6.25 -3.79 6.97
CA ASP A 60 5.45 -5.02 6.96
C ASP A 60 4.85 -5.31 5.58
N LEU A 61 5.05 -4.41 4.61
CA LEU A 61 4.54 -4.55 3.25
C LEU A 61 5.51 -5.37 2.40
N SER A 62 4.95 -6.27 1.59
CA SER A 62 5.69 -6.96 0.55
C SER A 62 5.29 -6.41 -0.81
N PRO A 63 6.22 -6.14 -1.74
CA PRO A 63 5.88 -5.89 -3.13
C PRO A 63 4.97 -7.00 -3.65
N ASP A 64 3.83 -6.62 -4.20
CA ASP A 64 2.97 -7.53 -4.94
C ASP A 64 3.52 -7.54 -6.37
N GLU A 65 4.53 -8.38 -6.58
CA GLU A 65 4.97 -8.76 -7.90
C GLU A 65 3.83 -9.59 -8.49
N GLU A 66 2.89 -8.92 -9.18
CA GLU A 66 2.09 -9.63 -10.17
C GLU A 66 3.11 -10.28 -11.10
N GLU A 67 3.27 -11.60 -11.01
CA GLU A 67 3.83 -12.37 -12.10
C GLU A 67 3.05 -11.92 -13.34
N GLU A 68 3.70 -11.15 -14.21
CA GLU A 68 3.29 -11.06 -15.59
C GLU A 68 3.28 -12.52 -16.09
N GLN A 69 2.13 -13.18 -16.00
CA GLN A 69 1.82 -14.32 -16.83
C GLN A 69 1.88 -13.80 -18.25
N THR A 70 3.08 -13.83 -18.80
CA THR A 70 3.37 -13.73 -20.22
C THR A 70 2.66 -14.93 -20.83
N VAL A 71 1.43 -14.69 -21.27
CA VAL A 71 0.70 -15.60 -22.13
C VAL A 71 1.49 -15.65 -23.45
N ASN A 72 2.30 -16.70 -23.60
CA ASN A 72 2.87 -17.11 -24.89
C ASN A 72 1.77 -17.60 -25.83
#